data_AF-A0A9P9AFN9-F1
#
_entry.id   AF-A0A9P9AFN9-F1
#
_cell.length_a   1.000
_cell.length_b   1.000
_cell.length_c   1.000
_cell.angle_alpha   90.00
_cell.angle_beta   90.00
_cell.angle_gamma   90.00
#
_symmetry.space_group_name_H-M   'P 1'
#
loop_
_entity.id
_entity.type
_entity.pdbx_description
1 polymer ?
#
loop_
_entity_poly.entity_id
_entity_poly.type
_entity_poly.pdbx_seq_one_letter_code
_entity_poly.pdbx_strand_id
1 'polypeptide(L)'
;MQFSISVVAAFAGLSLAAPYIKARQQNACFITGTTTLPQIVADDVAQLEPLVTCDTANPTIGGVPDVEVRGTKFSSINFEGSGQSPLAFALEKFATSDPLAENDLDKFQAELAVYVATEAAMRSNGANVNQIKIPKFFLELQVSRIGVAQGETIPEAGHQVDHLLGKVQENGAGEDKALLDQVVALAAKLS
;
A
#
# COMPACT_ATOMS: atom_id res chain seq x y z
N MET A 1 -44.43 62.79 31.94
CA MET A 1 -44.99 62.10 30.75
C MET A 1 -43.89 62.02 29.71
N GLN A 2 -43.94 60.97 28.87
CA GLN A 2 -43.06 60.66 27.72
C GLN A 2 -41.97 59.59 27.97
N PHE A 3 -42.46 58.35 27.94
CA PHE A 3 -42.04 57.17 27.17
C PHE A 3 -40.71 57.14 26.38
N SER A 4 -40.13 55.93 26.37
CA SER A 4 -39.52 55.22 25.22
C SER A 4 -38.03 55.48 24.92
N ILE A 5 -37.16 54.54 24.50
CA ILE A 5 -37.22 53.14 24.02
C ILE A 5 -35.81 52.51 24.24
N SER A 6 -35.76 51.22 24.59
CA SER A 6 -34.56 50.37 24.58
C SER A 6 -34.16 49.97 23.15
N VAL A 7 -32.86 50.00 22.83
CA VAL A 7 -32.31 49.26 21.67
C VAL A 7 -31.12 48.43 22.14
N VAL A 8 -31.35 47.12 22.27
CA VAL A 8 -30.31 46.10 22.44
C VAL A 8 -29.81 45.76 21.03
N ALA A 9 -28.58 46.17 20.69
CA ALA A 9 -27.92 45.77 19.46
C ALA A 9 -27.16 44.45 19.69
N ALA A 10 -27.76 43.33 19.26
CA ALA A 10 -27.08 42.05 19.18
C ALA A 10 -26.18 42.02 17.94
N PHE A 11 -24.86 42.05 18.13
CA PHE A 11 -23.89 41.79 17.07
C PHE A 11 -23.82 40.28 16.81
N ALA A 12 -24.58 39.79 15.84
CA ALA A 12 -24.35 38.51 15.19
C ALA A 12 -23.38 38.73 14.01
N GLY A 13 -22.07 38.65 14.28
CA GLY A 13 -21.03 38.69 13.27
C GLY A 13 -20.66 37.27 12.83
N LEU A 14 -21.07 36.90 11.63
CA LEU A 14 -20.84 35.62 10.96
C LEU A 14 -19.37 35.16 11.02
N SER A 15 -19.12 34.03 11.67
CA SER A 15 -17.92 33.23 11.44
C SER A 15 -17.98 32.69 10.01
N LEU A 16 -17.28 33.35 9.10
CA LEU A 16 -16.95 32.76 7.79
C LEU A 16 -16.09 31.52 8.08
N ALA A 17 -16.72 30.35 8.15
CA ALA A 17 -16.04 29.09 7.95
C ALA A 17 -15.51 29.12 6.52
N ALA A 18 -14.28 29.62 6.35
CA ALA A 18 -13.57 29.50 5.10
C ALA A 18 -13.57 28.00 4.74
N PRO A 19 -14.04 27.61 3.55
CA PRO A 19 -13.88 26.24 3.12
C PRO A 19 -12.38 25.97 3.18
N TYR A 20 -11.99 24.97 3.97
CA TYR A 20 -10.66 24.37 3.89
C TYR A 20 -10.54 23.77 2.50
N ILE A 21 -10.22 24.60 1.51
CA ILE A 21 -9.68 24.14 0.25
C ILE A 21 -8.31 23.62 0.65
N LYS A 22 -8.22 22.30 0.93
CA LYS A 22 -6.94 21.61 0.89
C LYS A 22 -6.28 22.11 -0.39
N ALA A 23 -5.14 22.81 -0.25
CA ALA A 23 -4.31 23.16 -1.39
C ALA A 23 -4.26 21.90 -2.27
N ARG A 24 -4.64 22.03 -3.55
CA ARG A 24 -4.60 20.95 -4.53
C ARG A 24 -3.25 20.27 -4.32
N GLN A 25 -3.27 19.09 -3.67
CA GLN A 25 -2.07 18.37 -3.29
C GLN A 25 -1.25 18.27 -4.58
N GLN A 26 0.05 18.58 -4.52
CA GLN A 26 0.92 17.96 -5.49
C GLN A 26 0.73 16.46 -5.23
N ASN A 27 -0.08 15.83 -6.05
CA ASN A 27 -0.38 14.43 -5.92
C ASN A 27 0.91 13.70 -6.28
N ALA A 28 1.32 12.74 -5.45
CA ALA A 28 2.44 11.85 -5.77
C ALA A 28 2.29 11.34 -7.22
N CYS A 29 3.40 11.15 -7.94
CA CYS A 29 3.37 10.95 -9.40
C CYS A 29 2.50 9.76 -9.87
N PHE A 30 2.23 8.81 -8.98
CA PHE A 30 1.41 7.63 -9.22
C PHE A 30 -0.08 7.84 -8.91
N ILE A 31 -0.44 8.87 -8.15
CA ILE A 31 -1.84 9.22 -7.86
C ILE A 31 -2.43 9.98 -9.05
N THR A 32 -3.07 9.25 -9.95
CA THR A 32 -3.62 9.74 -11.21
C THR A 32 -5.12 9.94 -11.20
N GLY A 33 -5.83 9.35 -10.23
CA GLY A 33 -7.29 9.40 -10.15
C GLY A 33 -7.83 10.48 -9.22
N THR A 34 -9.14 10.45 -9.02
CA THR A 34 -9.89 11.45 -8.23
C THR A 34 -10.66 10.86 -7.05
N THR A 35 -10.65 9.52 -6.91
CA THR A 35 -11.31 8.83 -5.80
C THR A 35 -10.58 9.13 -4.49
N THR A 36 -11.33 9.51 -3.46
CA THR A 36 -10.77 9.74 -2.13
C THR A 36 -10.20 8.45 -1.55
N LEU A 37 -8.93 8.50 -1.15
CA LEU A 37 -8.24 7.36 -0.53
C LEU A 37 -8.65 7.23 0.95
N PRO A 38 -8.77 5.99 1.48
CA PRO A 38 -8.80 5.76 2.91
C PRO A 38 -7.56 6.37 3.59
N GLN A 39 -7.69 6.85 4.83
CA GLN A 39 -6.60 7.57 5.51
C GLN A 39 -5.31 6.75 5.59
N ILE A 40 -5.39 5.47 5.92
CA ILE A 40 -4.22 4.58 5.98
C ILE A 40 -3.45 4.54 4.65
N VAL A 41 -4.16 4.49 3.52
CA VAL A 41 -3.56 4.50 2.19
C VAL A 41 -2.99 5.88 1.87
N ALA A 42 -3.62 6.96 2.32
CA ALA A 42 -3.10 8.31 2.15
C ALA A 42 -1.80 8.54 2.95
N ASP A 43 -1.69 7.92 4.12
CA ASP A 43 -0.47 7.96 4.94
C ASP A 43 0.66 7.20 4.24
N ASP A 44 0.39 6.01 3.68
CA ASP A 44 1.35 5.27 2.84
C ASP A 44 1.83 6.09 1.64
N VAL A 45 0.91 6.79 0.96
CA VAL A 45 1.24 7.68 -0.16
C VAL A 45 2.21 8.77 0.27
N ALA A 46 1.95 9.43 1.41
CA ALA A 46 2.81 10.50 1.90
C ALA A 46 4.22 10.02 2.25
N GLN A 47 4.37 8.77 2.72
CA GLN A 47 5.67 8.17 3.00
C GLN A 47 6.42 7.76 1.72
N LEU A 48 5.70 7.27 0.71
CA LEU A 48 6.29 6.77 -0.53
C LEU A 48 6.58 7.86 -1.57
N GLU A 49 5.84 8.96 -1.56
CA GLU A 49 5.98 10.06 -2.51
C GLU A 49 7.44 10.50 -2.78
N PRO A 50 8.30 10.74 -1.76
CA PRO A 50 9.68 11.16 -2.02
C PRO A 50 10.59 10.07 -2.59
N LEU A 51 10.15 8.81 -2.59
CA LEU A 51 10.94 7.64 -2.98
C LEU A 51 10.57 7.11 -4.37
N VAL A 52 9.38 7.42 -4.85
CA VAL A 52 8.80 6.85 -6.07
C VAL A 52 9.03 7.77 -7.27
N THR A 53 9.55 7.22 -8.35
CA THR A 53 9.48 7.85 -9.68
C THR A 53 8.44 7.12 -10.54
N CYS A 54 7.93 7.80 -11.56
CA CYS A 54 6.87 7.26 -12.41
C CYS A 54 7.21 7.43 -13.89
N ASP A 55 7.01 6.38 -14.68
CA ASP A 55 6.94 6.43 -16.12
C ASP A 55 5.48 6.45 -16.58
N THR A 56 4.99 7.63 -16.93
CA THR A 56 3.61 7.84 -17.38
C THR A 56 3.39 7.42 -18.84
N ALA A 57 4.45 7.16 -19.61
CA ALA A 57 4.32 6.74 -21.00
C ALA A 57 3.96 5.25 -21.14
N ASN A 58 4.29 4.45 -20.12
CA ASN A 58 4.08 3.00 -20.10
C ASN A 58 3.21 2.60 -18.91
N PRO A 59 1.88 2.83 -18.94
CA PRO A 59 1.01 2.46 -17.85
C PRO A 59 0.92 0.93 -17.69
N THR A 60 0.66 0.49 -16.46
CA THR A 60 0.57 -0.91 -16.05
C THR A 60 -0.88 -1.25 -15.66
N ILE A 61 -1.07 -2.06 -14.61
CA ILE A 61 -2.39 -2.50 -14.15
C ILE A 61 -3.26 -1.30 -13.74
N GLY A 62 -4.54 -1.33 -14.11
CA GLY A 62 -5.51 -0.30 -13.69
C GLY A 62 -5.21 1.12 -14.19
N GLY A 63 -4.41 1.26 -15.26
CA GLY A 63 -4.02 2.56 -15.84
C GLY A 63 -3.02 3.34 -14.99
N VAL A 64 -2.33 2.66 -14.07
CA VAL A 64 -1.34 3.26 -13.18
C VAL A 64 -0.02 3.46 -13.92
N PRO A 65 0.65 4.64 -13.82
CA PRO A 65 2.02 4.81 -14.33
C PRO A 65 2.95 3.71 -13.84
N ASP A 66 3.95 3.29 -14.64
CA ASP A 66 4.93 2.33 -14.14
C ASP A 66 5.77 2.99 -13.04
N VAL A 67 5.60 2.54 -11.80
CA VAL A 67 6.28 3.10 -10.63
C VAL A 67 7.63 2.44 -10.43
N GLU A 68 8.62 3.21 -10.01
CA GLU A 68 9.96 2.74 -9.72
C GLU A 68 10.42 3.21 -8.34
N VAL A 69 11.00 2.29 -7.58
CA VAL A 69 11.65 2.56 -6.28
C VAL A 69 13.00 1.84 -6.27
N ARG A 70 14.09 2.58 -6.02
CA ARG A 70 15.46 2.02 -5.93
C ARG A 70 15.84 1.10 -7.10
N GLY A 71 15.41 1.41 -8.32
CA GLY A 71 15.68 0.61 -9.53
C GLY A 71 14.71 -0.55 -9.77
N THR A 72 13.81 -0.85 -8.84
CA THR A 72 12.74 -1.83 -9.00
C THR A 72 11.55 -1.16 -9.66
N LYS A 73 11.17 -1.62 -10.86
CA LYS A 73 9.95 -1.17 -11.57
C LYS A 73 8.80 -2.12 -11.33
N PHE A 74 7.57 -1.62 -11.14
CA PHE A 74 6.39 -2.48 -11.02
C PHE A 74 6.23 -3.39 -12.24
N SER A 75 6.42 -2.86 -13.46
CA SER A 75 6.33 -3.63 -14.71
C SER A 75 7.24 -4.87 -14.75
N SER A 76 8.41 -4.81 -14.09
CA SER A 76 9.37 -5.93 -13.99
C SER A 76 8.94 -7.06 -13.03
N ILE A 77 7.95 -6.77 -12.18
CA ILE A 77 7.43 -7.67 -11.16
C ILE A 77 5.89 -7.73 -11.19
N ASN A 78 5.28 -7.42 -12.34
CA ASN A 78 3.83 -7.44 -12.53
C ASN A 78 3.33 -8.87 -12.77
N PHE A 79 2.43 -9.35 -11.92
CA PHE A 79 1.87 -10.69 -12.00
C PHE A 79 0.97 -10.92 -13.23
N GLU A 80 0.33 -9.88 -13.80
CA GLU A 80 -0.65 -10.03 -14.90
C GLU A 80 -0.04 -10.63 -16.17
N GLY A 81 1.26 -10.44 -16.40
CA GLY A 81 1.97 -10.98 -17.56
C GLY A 81 2.47 -12.42 -17.41
N SER A 82 2.36 -13.02 -16.22
CA SER A 82 2.99 -14.31 -15.89
C SER A 82 2.19 -15.53 -16.35
N GLY A 83 0.88 -15.39 -16.52
CA GLY A 83 -0.03 -16.54 -16.70
C GLY A 83 -0.26 -17.37 -15.43
N GLN A 84 0.31 -16.95 -14.29
CA GLN A 84 0.13 -17.58 -12.99
C GLN A 84 -1.00 -16.92 -12.20
N SER A 85 -1.51 -17.61 -11.18
CA SER A 85 -2.33 -16.94 -10.17
C SER A 85 -1.47 -15.97 -9.34
N PRO A 86 -2.06 -14.92 -8.74
CA PRO A 86 -1.28 -13.95 -7.96
C PRO A 86 -0.44 -14.59 -6.86
N LEU A 87 -0.95 -15.61 -6.15
CA LEU A 87 -0.17 -16.26 -5.10
C LEU A 87 0.96 -17.14 -5.67
N ALA A 88 0.71 -17.88 -6.75
CA ALA A 88 1.74 -18.69 -7.38
C ALA A 88 2.88 -17.81 -7.91
N PHE A 89 2.54 -16.68 -8.54
CA PHE A 89 3.50 -15.66 -8.95
C PHE A 89 4.31 -15.14 -7.75
N ALA A 90 3.64 -14.78 -6.65
CA ALA A 90 4.32 -14.23 -5.49
C ALA A 90 5.30 -15.22 -4.85
N LEU A 91 4.90 -16.49 -4.72
CA LEU A 91 5.74 -17.57 -4.19
C LEU A 91 7.00 -17.80 -5.03
N GLU A 92 6.89 -17.70 -6.36
CA GLU A 92 8.03 -17.87 -7.26
C GLU A 92 8.90 -16.61 -7.31
N LYS A 93 8.29 -15.44 -7.53
CA LYS A 93 8.99 -14.19 -7.78
C LYS A 93 9.70 -13.64 -6.55
N PHE A 94 9.08 -13.78 -5.38
CA PHE A 94 9.56 -13.22 -4.11
C PHE A 94 10.04 -14.32 -3.15
N ALA A 95 10.63 -15.38 -3.72
CA ALA A 95 11.23 -16.46 -2.96
C ALA A 95 12.46 -15.98 -2.17
N THR A 96 12.58 -16.42 -0.92
CA THR A 96 13.75 -16.18 -0.06
C THR A 96 14.72 -17.35 -0.12
N SER A 97 16.02 -17.09 0.07
CA SER A 97 17.05 -18.12 0.28
C SER A 97 17.28 -18.45 1.76
N ASP A 98 17.92 -19.58 2.04
CA ASP A 98 18.43 -19.93 3.37
C ASP A 98 19.95 -19.64 3.44
N PRO A 99 20.48 -19.07 4.54
CA PRO A 99 19.75 -18.66 5.74
C PRO A 99 18.90 -17.40 5.51
N LEU A 100 17.75 -17.32 6.18
CA LEU A 100 16.76 -16.26 5.93
C LEU A 100 17.34 -14.86 6.18
N ALA A 101 18.21 -14.73 7.18
CA ALA A 101 18.87 -13.47 7.55
C ALA A 101 19.77 -12.88 6.45
N GLU A 102 20.22 -13.69 5.47
CA GLU A 102 21.09 -13.24 4.37
C GLU A 102 20.31 -12.65 3.17
N ASN A 103 18.98 -12.67 3.20
CA ASN A 103 18.17 -12.05 2.15
C ASN A 103 18.28 -10.52 2.21
N ASP A 104 18.26 -9.89 1.03
CA ASP A 104 18.34 -8.44 0.88
C ASP A 104 17.02 -7.76 1.26
N LEU A 105 16.91 -7.32 2.52
CA LEU A 105 15.71 -6.66 3.05
C LEU A 105 15.37 -5.39 2.25
N ASP A 106 16.36 -4.62 1.83
CA ASP A 106 16.17 -3.38 1.06
C ASP A 106 15.54 -3.65 -0.30
N LYS A 107 15.92 -4.77 -0.94
CA LYS A 107 15.29 -5.24 -2.18
C LYS A 107 13.82 -5.58 -1.97
N PHE A 108 13.49 -6.39 -0.95
CA PHE A 108 12.10 -6.77 -0.66
C PHE A 108 11.25 -5.55 -0.28
N GLN A 109 11.81 -4.58 0.44
CA GLN A 109 11.14 -3.31 0.74
C GLN A 109 10.88 -2.47 -0.52
N ALA A 110 11.82 -2.44 -1.48
CA ALA A 110 11.63 -1.75 -2.75
C ALA A 110 10.53 -2.42 -3.60
N GLU A 111 10.52 -3.76 -3.65
CA GLU A 111 9.46 -4.55 -4.30
C GLU A 111 8.10 -4.30 -3.64
N LEU A 112 8.04 -4.26 -2.30
CA LEU A 112 6.83 -3.92 -1.58
C LEU A 112 6.36 -2.49 -1.90
N ALA A 113 7.27 -1.52 -1.89
CA ALA A 113 6.95 -0.11 -2.11
C ALA A 113 6.29 0.13 -3.47
N VAL A 114 6.75 -0.53 -4.55
CA VAL A 114 6.10 -0.41 -5.86
C VAL A 114 4.70 -1.03 -5.87
N TYR A 115 4.46 -2.12 -5.13
CA TYR A 115 3.12 -2.69 -4.98
C TYR A 115 2.17 -1.80 -4.18
N VAL A 116 2.65 -1.19 -3.09
CA VAL A 116 1.87 -0.24 -2.27
C VAL A 116 1.51 1.02 -3.08
N ALA A 117 2.48 1.61 -3.78
CA ALA A 117 2.25 2.76 -4.66
C ALA A 117 1.24 2.42 -5.76
N THR A 118 1.36 1.25 -6.38
CA THR A 118 0.43 0.79 -7.42
C THR A 118 -0.98 0.56 -6.87
N GLU A 119 -1.13 -0.05 -5.68
CA GLU A 119 -2.44 -0.22 -5.04
C GLU A 119 -3.09 1.14 -4.74
N ALA A 120 -2.33 2.09 -4.19
CA ALA A 120 -2.83 3.43 -3.89
C ALA A 120 -3.31 4.16 -5.17
N ALA A 121 -2.55 4.05 -6.25
CA ALA A 121 -2.93 4.58 -7.55
C ALA A 121 -4.20 3.94 -8.10
N MET A 122 -4.30 2.60 -8.08
CA MET A 122 -5.50 1.87 -8.49
C MET A 122 -6.73 2.30 -7.69
N ARG A 123 -6.59 2.48 -6.37
CA ARG A 123 -7.66 3.00 -5.51
C ARG A 123 -8.07 4.41 -5.91
N SER A 124 -7.11 5.29 -6.21
CA SER A 124 -7.40 6.65 -6.67
C SER A 124 -8.18 6.64 -8.00
N ASN A 125 -7.91 5.66 -8.86
CA ASN A 125 -8.60 5.45 -10.13
C ASN A 125 -9.97 4.78 -9.98
N GLY A 126 -10.34 4.32 -8.78
CA GLY A 126 -11.57 3.54 -8.56
C GLY A 126 -11.50 2.13 -9.16
N ALA A 127 -10.30 1.61 -9.42
CA ALA A 127 -10.08 0.28 -9.98
C ALA A 127 -10.20 -0.83 -8.90
N ASN A 128 -10.45 -2.06 -9.35
CA ASN A 128 -10.50 -3.23 -8.47
C ASN A 128 -9.09 -3.65 -8.03
N VAL A 129 -8.82 -3.65 -6.74
CA VAL A 129 -7.50 -3.97 -6.14
C VAL A 129 -7.37 -5.39 -5.59
N ASN A 130 -8.36 -6.27 -5.79
CA ASN A 130 -8.35 -7.57 -5.12
C ASN A 130 -7.16 -8.45 -5.52
N GLN A 131 -6.73 -8.40 -6.78
CA GLN A 131 -5.64 -9.24 -7.28
C GLN A 131 -4.26 -8.72 -6.82
N ILE A 132 -4.04 -7.40 -6.84
CA ILE A 132 -2.76 -6.79 -6.43
C ILE A 132 -2.48 -6.95 -4.92
N LYS A 133 -3.53 -7.15 -4.11
CA LYS A 133 -3.40 -7.36 -2.67
C LYS A 133 -2.65 -8.65 -2.32
N ILE A 134 -2.79 -9.72 -3.09
CA ILE A 134 -2.18 -11.01 -2.74
C ILE A 134 -0.65 -10.92 -2.79
N PRO A 135 0.00 -10.51 -3.91
CA PRO A 135 1.45 -10.38 -3.93
C PRO A 135 1.95 -9.30 -2.96
N LYS A 136 1.19 -8.22 -2.75
CA LYS A 136 1.52 -7.20 -1.76
C LYS A 136 1.58 -7.76 -0.33
N PHE A 137 0.53 -8.44 0.14
CA PHE A 137 0.53 -9.04 1.48
C PHE A 137 1.59 -10.14 1.62
N PHE A 138 1.90 -10.86 0.53
CA PHE A 138 3.00 -11.81 0.53
C PHE A 138 4.36 -11.11 0.67
N LEU A 139 4.59 -9.99 -0.01
CA LEU A 139 5.79 -9.17 0.17
C LEU A 139 5.90 -8.59 1.58
N GLU A 140 4.80 -8.07 2.15
CA GLU A 140 4.75 -7.64 3.55
C GLU A 140 5.16 -8.79 4.48
N LEU A 141 4.63 -10.00 4.26
CA LEU A 141 5.01 -11.21 5.01
C LEU A 141 6.51 -11.50 4.89
N GLN A 142 7.08 -11.44 3.68
CA GLN A 142 8.52 -11.69 3.48
C GLN A 142 9.39 -10.63 4.16
N VAL A 143 9.06 -9.34 4.01
CA VAL A 143 9.76 -8.23 4.70
C VAL A 143 9.75 -8.46 6.20
N SER A 144 8.60 -8.82 6.77
CA SER A 144 8.46 -9.12 8.21
C SER A 144 9.34 -10.30 8.65
N ARG A 145 9.30 -11.41 7.90
CA ARG A 145 10.10 -12.61 8.16
C ARG A 145 11.60 -12.34 8.09
N ILE A 146 12.06 -11.63 7.06
CA ILE A 146 13.48 -11.28 6.88
C ILE A 146 13.93 -10.34 7.99
N GLY A 147 13.15 -9.31 8.32
CA GLY A 147 13.45 -8.39 9.43
C GLY A 147 13.61 -9.13 10.75
N VAL A 148 12.68 -10.03 11.10
CA VAL A 148 12.78 -10.87 12.29
C VAL A 148 14.06 -11.72 12.28
N ALA A 149 14.38 -12.36 11.15
CA ALA A 149 15.60 -13.16 11.03
C ALA A 149 16.89 -12.34 11.16
N GLN A 150 16.85 -11.06 10.76
CA GLN A 150 17.94 -10.09 10.93
C GLN A 150 17.99 -9.45 12.33
N GLY A 151 17.06 -9.82 13.22
CA GLY A 151 17.03 -9.36 14.61
C GLY A 151 16.17 -8.11 14.85
N GLU A 152 15.37 -7.68 13.88
CA GLU A 152 14.42 -6.58 14.06
C GLU A 152 13.25 -7.00 14.94
N THR A 153 12.81 -6.08 15.81
CA THR A 153 11.56 -6.23 16.57
C THR A 153 10.44 -5.50 15.84
N ILE A 154 9.31 -6.17 15.58
CA ILE A 154 8.15 -5.59 14.87
C ILE A 154 7.01 -5.35 15.88
N PRO A 155 6.90 -4.14 16.46
CA PRO A 155 5.90 -3.85 17.49
C PRO A 155 4.50 -3.65 16.93
N GLU A 156 4.38 -3.24 15.67
CA GLU A 156 3.09 -2.99 15.04
C GLU A 156 2.42 -4.29 14.65
N ALA A 157 1.26 -4.57 15.25
CA ALA A 157 0.52 -5.82 15.02
C ALA A 157 0.17 -6.04 13.54
N GLY A 158 -0.09 -4.97 12.78
CA GLY A 158 -0.36 -5.04 11.34
C GLY A 158 0.82 -5.55 10.50
N HIS A 159 2.03 -5.52 11.03
CA HIS A 159 3.25 -5.93 10.33
C HIS A 159 3.84 -7.24 10.87
N GLN A 160 3.19 -7.88 11.84
CA GLN A 160 3.65 -9.16 12.39
C GLN A 160 3.37 -10.31 11.42
N VAL A 161 4.28 -11.29 11.38
CA VAL A 161 4.22 -12.45 10.48
C VAL A 161 2.86 -13.17 10.53
N ASP A 162 2.31 -13.40 11.73
CA ASP A 162 1.01 -14.08 11.90
C ASP A 162 -0.15 -13.27 11.34
N HIS A 163 -0.14 -11.95 11.53
CA HIS A 163 -1.16 -11.06 10.96
C HIS A 163 -1.11 -11.11 9.43
N LEU A 164 0.08 -11.00 8.87
CA LEU A 164 0.32 -10.97 7.44
C LEU A 164 0.01 -12.32 6.78
N LEU A 165 0.31 -13.45 7.43
CA LEU A 165 -0.16 -14.77 7.02
C LEU A 165 -1.69 -14.80 6.89
N GLY A 166 -2.39 -14.28 7.90
CA GLY A 166 -3.85 -14.14 7.87
C GLY A 166 -4.33 -13.29 6.69
N LYS A 167 -3.65 -12.17 6.38
CA LYS A 167 -3.96 -11.33 5.22
C LYS A 167 -3.75 -12.07 3.89
N VAL A 168 -2.67 -12.84 3.74
CA VAL A 168 -2.43 -13.64 2.54
C VAL A 168 -3.52 -14.69 2.36
N GLN A 169 -3.90 -15.42 3.42
CA GLN A 169 -4.94 -16.44 3.38
C GLN A 169 -6.33 -15.85 3.09
N GLU A 170 -6.68 -14.71 3.69
CA GLU A 170 -7.96 -14.04 3.49
C GLU A 170 -8.12 -13.58 2.03
N ASN A 171 -7.09 -12.95 1.47
CA ASN A 171 -7.15 -12.42 0.10
C ASN A 171 -6.93 -13.52 -0.95
N GLY A 172 -6.19 -14.58 -0.60
CA GLY A 172 -5.92 -15.75 -1.42
C GLY A 172 -6.94 -16.88 -1.24
N ALA A 173 -8.13 -16.65 -0.68
CA ALA A 173 -9.09 -17.72 -0.39
C ALA A 173 -9.54 -18.54 -1.62
N GLY A 174 -9.37 -17.99 -2.83
CA GLY A 174 -9.62 -18.69 -4.10
C GLY A 174 -8.40 -19.38 -4.73
N GLU A 175 -7.23 -19.30 -4.08
CA GLU A 175 -5.99 -19.92 -4.53
C GLU A 175 -5.95 -21.42 -4.22
N ASP A 176 -5.03 -22.13 -4.88
CA ASP A 176 -4.81 -23.54 -4.62
C ASP A 176 -4.36 -23.77 -3.15
N LYS A 177 -4.97 -24.78 -2.51
CA LYS A 177 -4.70 -25.16 -1.12
C LYS A 177 -3.22 -25.43 -0.86
N ALA A 178 -2.51 -26.04 -1.82
CA ALA A 178 -1.09 -26.33 -1.71
C ALA A 178 -0.23 -25.06 -1.74
N LEU A 179 -0.65 -24.02 -2.45
CA LEU A 179 0.02 -22.72 -2.41
C LEU A 179 -0.18 -22.05 -1.04
N LEU A 180 -1.39 -22.08 -0.51
CA LEU A 180 -1.69 -21.56 0.83
C LEU A 180 -0.88 -22.30 1.92
N ASP A 181 -0.73 -23.62 1.78
CA ASP A 181 0.06 -24.42 2.72
C ASP A 181 1.57 -24.10 2.63
N GLN A 182 2.07 -23.75 1.43
CA GLN A 182 3.44 -23.23 1.30
C GLN A 182 3.63 -21.90 2.04
N VAL A 183 2.65 -20.99 2.00
CA VAL A 183 2.72 -19.72 2.76
C VAL A 183 2.77 -19.98 4.26
N VAL A 184 1.96 -20.93 4.77
CA VAL A 184 1.99 -21.34 6.18
C VAL A 184 3.37 -21.88 6.56
N ALA A 185 3.93 -22.75 5.73
CA ALA A 185 5.26 -23.31 5.96
C ALA A 185 6.37 -22.25 5.95
N LEU A 186 6.26 -21.23 5.08
CA LEU A 186 7.18 -20.09 5.06
C LEU A 186 7.04 -19.26 6.32
N ALA A 187 5.82 -18.87 6.72
CA ALA A 187 5.57 -18.05 7.90
C ALA A 187 6.15 -18.67 9.19
N ALA A 188 6.21 -20.00 9.28
CA ALA A 188 6.82 -20.71 10.42
C ALA A 188 8.36 -20.64 10.46
N LYS A 189 9.03 -20.25 9.37
CA LYS A 189 10.50 -20.13 9.28
C LYS A 189 10.93 -18.68 9.48
N LEU A 190 11.57 -18.40 10.62
CA LEU A 190 12.01 -17.06 11.05
C LEU A 190 13.54 -16.97 11.30
N SER A 191 14.28 -18.00 10.91
CA SER A 191 15.74 -18.11 11.06
C SER A 191 16.32 -18.96 9.94
#